data_AF-A0A8J9TPG2-F1
#
_entry.id   AF-A0A8J9TPG2-F1
#
_cell.length_a   1.000
_cell.length_b   1.000
_cell.length_c   1.000
_cell.angle_alpha   90.00
_cell.angle_beta   90.00
_cell.angle_gamma   90.00
#
_symmetry.space_group_name_H-M   'P 1'
#
loop_
_entity.id
_entity.type
_entity.pdbx_description
1 polymer ?
#
loop_
_entity_poly.entity_id
_entity_poly.type
_entity_poly.pdbx_seq_one_letter_code
_entity_poly.pdbx_strand_id
1 'polypeptide(L)'
;MADHAEEQEMEEEALEAIYDTHFEKVASSKWSLDIYPESGDPSDLDELNHVAVRLLIDLPADYPELSVPSLQVEIIKGLADEHKDELEALAFEAAASLEGTPSIFAVAEILREWLVDNNQKGLDDVSMHAQMMRKKKQGEKAE
;
A
#
# COMPACT_ATOMS: atom_id res chain seq x y z
N MET A 1 17.56 -26.08 -4.02
CA MET A 1 17.74 -24.79 -3.35
C MET A 1 17.22 -23.80 -4.35
N ALA A 2 16.00 -23.33 -4.15
CA ALA A 2 15.57 -22.12 -4.84
C ALA A 2 16.55 -21.03 -4.42
N ASP A 3 17.10 -20.30 -5.37
CA ASP A 3 17.91 -19.14 -5.03
C ASP A 3 16.93 -18.01 -4.72
N HIS A 4 16.64 -17.81 -3.43
CA HIS A 4 15.71 -16.78 -2.99
C HIS A 4 16.08 -15.39 -3.55
N ALA A 5 17.37 -15.14 -3.75
CA ALA A 5 17.84 -13.92 -4.37
C ALA A 5 17.45 -13.82 -5.85
N GLU A 6 17.48 -14.94 -6.59
CA GLU A 6 17.03 -14.99 -7.99
C GLU A 6 15.52 -14.73 -8.10
N GLU A 7 14.71 -15.30 -7.21
CA GLU A 7 13.26 -15.02 -7.19
C GLU A 7 12.94 -13.57 -6.82
N GLN A 8 13.67 -13.00 -5.87
CA GLN A 8 13.55 -11.59 -5.50
C GLN A 8 13.96 -10.66 -6.65
N GLU A 9 15.07 -10.96 -7.34
CA GLU A 9 15.55 -10.20 -8.49
C GLU A 9 14.57 -10.26 -9.67
N MET A 10 13.99 -11.44 -9.95
CA MET A 10 12.97 -11.57 -10.99
C MET A 10 11.69 -10.78 -10.66
N GLU A 11 11.25 -10.78 -9.40
CA GLU A 11 10.09 -9.99 -8.99
C GLU A 11 10.39 -8.49 -9.07
N GLU A 12 11.57 -8.05 -8.67
CA GLU A 12 12.02 -6.66 -8.82
C GLU A 12 11.99 -6.20 -10.27
N GLU A 13 12.59 -6.95 -11.19
CA GLU A 13 12.61 -6.61 -12.62
C GLU A 13 11.18 -6.51 -13.19
N ALA A 14 10.29 -7.41 -12.74
CA ALA A 14 8.89 -7.36 -13.13
C ALA A 14 8.19 -6.10 -12.60
N LEU A 15 8.41 -5.74 -11.33
CA LEU A 15 7.82 -4.55 -10.72
C LEU A 15 8.34 -3.27 -11.37
N GLU A 16 9.65 -3.18 -11.64
CA GLU A 16 10.26 -2.05 -12.34
C GLU A 16 9.66 -1.89 -13.75
N ALA A 17 9.44 -2.99 -14.47
CA ALA A 17 8.81 -2.94 -15.80
C ALA A 17 7.33 -2.56 -15.77
N ILE A 18 6.59 -2.96 -14.73
CA ILE A 18 5.14 -2.71 -14.60
C ILE A 18 4.86 -1.29 -14.12
N TYR A 19 5.59 -0.84 -13.11
CA TYR A 19 5.32 0.41 -12.40
C TYR A 19 6.24 1.55 -12.82
N ASP A 20 7.31 1.27 -13.57
CA ASP A 20 8.25 2.25 -14.11
C ASP A 20 8.68 3.25 -13.02
N THR A 21 8.37 4.53 -13.18
CA THR A 21 8.74 5.58 -12.22
C THR A 21 8.07 5.49 -10.84
N HIS A 22 7.07 4.62 -10.67
CA HIS A 22 6.38 4.42 -9.39
C HIS A 22 7.03 3.36 -8.50
N PHE A 23 7.98 2.58 -9.04
CA PHE A 23 8.78 1.64 -8.26
C PHE A 23 10.16 2.22 -7.99
N GLU A 24 10.63 2.10 -6.75
CA GLU A 24 11.97 2.49 -6.35
C GLU A 24 12.59 1.40 -5.46
N LYS A 25 13.74 0.89 -5.87
CA LYS A 25 14.58 0.02 -5.05
C LYS A 25 15.48 0.85 -4.15
N VAL A 26 15.07 0.99 -2.88
CA VAL A 26 15.81 1.72 -1.85
C VAL A 26 17.08 0.97 -1.41
N ALA A 27 17.00 -0.37 -1.35
CA ALA A 27 18.13 -1.26 -1.08
C ALA A 27 17.86 -2.66 -1.67
N SER A 28 18.85 -3.56 -1.63
CA SER A 28 18.70 -4.93 -2.12
C SER A 28 17.44 -5.65 -1.61
N SER A 29 17.09 -5.46 -0.33
CA SER A 29 15.92 -6.07 0.29
C SER A 29 14.81 -5.07 0.64
N LYS A 30 14.97 -3.79 0.29
CA LYS A 30 14.00 -2.75 0.65
C LYS A 30 13.51 -2.03 -0.59
N TRP A 31 12.21 -2.11 -0.84
CA TRP A 31 11.59 -1.52 -2.01
C TRP A 31 10.48 -0.56 -1.58
N SER A 32 10.16 0.39 -2.45
CA SER A 32 8.99 1.25 -2.29
C SER A 32 8.21 1.32 -3.60
N LEU A 33 6.90 1.28 -3.47
CA LEU A 33 5.99 1.26 -4.61
C LEU A 33 4.85 2.25 -4.38
N ASP A 34 4.72 3.24 -5.27
CA ASP A 34 3.59 4.17 -5.27
C ASP A 34 2.39 3.54 -6.00
N ILE A 35 1.24 3.55 -5.33
CA ILE A 35 0.02 2.93 -5.82
C ILE A 35 -1.06 4.01 -5.95
N TYR A 36 -1.60 4.11 -7.16
CA TYR A 36 -2.68 5.01 -7.53
C TYR A 36 -3.88 4.21 -8.06
N PRO A 37 -5.13 4.66 -7.81
CA PRO A 37 -6.33 4.00 -8.34
C PRO A 37 -6.28 3.76 -9.86
N GLU A 38 -5.97 4.83 -10.60
CA GLU A 38 -5.90 4.85 -12.06
C GLU A 38 -4.46 5.10 -12.52
N SER A 39 -4.06 4.39 -13.58
CA SER A 39 -2.78 4.54 -14.28
C SER A 39 -3.03 5.01 -15.72
N GLY A 40 -2.22 5.93 -16.25
CA GLY A 40 -2.51 6.54 -17.55
C GLY A 40 -1.74 7.83 -17.83
N ASP A 41 -2.30 8.72 -18.67
CA ASP A 41 -1.67 9.99 -19.02
C ASP A 41 -1.63 10.94 -17.82
N PRO A 42 -0.45 11.43 -17.39
CA PRO A 42 -0.30 12.30 -16.22
C PRO A 42 -1.21 13.52 -16.21
N SER A 43 -1.61 14.02 -17.39
CA SER A 43 -2.48 15.20 -17.50
C SER A 43 -3.92 14.94 -17.05
N ASP A 44 -4.39 13.69 -17.10
CA ASP A 44 -5.73 13.28 -16.66
C ASP A 44 -5.72 12.68 -15.24
N LEU A 45 -4.57 12.16 -14.78
CA LEU A 45 -4.49 11.40 -13.53
C LEU A 45 -4.69 12.21 -12.26
N ASP A 46 -4.35 13.50 -12.24
CA ASP A 46 -4.51 14.31 -11.03
C ASP A 46 -5.99 14.60 -10.71
N GLU A 47 -6.82 14.68 -11.74
CA GLU A 47 -8.28 14.81 -11.59
C GLU A 47 -8.97 13.48 -11.33
N LEU A 48 -8.33 12.36 -11.65
CA LEU A 48 -8.86 11.01 -11.46
C LEU A 48 -8.42 10.41 -10.11
N ASN A 49 -7.20 10.64 -9.67
CA ASN A 49 -6.64 10.05 -8.45
C ASN A 49 -6.79 11.00 -7.26
N HIS A 50 -7.80 10.79 -6.43
CA HIS A 50 -8.02 11.56 -5.20
C HIS A 50 -7.26 10.98 -4.01
N VAL A 51 -7.02 9.68 -4.03
CA VAL A 51 -6.30 8.93 -3.01
C VAL A 51 -5.05 8.29 -3.60
N ALA A 52 -4.00 8.15 -2.81
CA ALA A 52 -2.81 7.40 -3.17
C ALA A 52 -2.01 6.99 -1.94
N VAL A 53 -1.29 5.87 -2.04
CA VAL A 53 -0.41 5.37 -0.97
C VAL A 53 0.91 4.87 -1.53
N ARG A 54 1.91 4.81 -0.66
CA ARG A 54 3.20 4.19 -0.89
C ARG A 54 3.30 2.93 -0.05
N LEU A 55 3.58 1.81 -0.69
CA LEU A 55 3.89 0.54 -0.04
C LEU A 55 5.39 0.45 0.18
N LEU A 56 5.82 0.41 1.44
CA LEU A 56 7.19 0.13 1.84
C LEU A 56 7.34 -1.36 2.12
N ILE A 57 8.32 -1.98 1.48
CA ILE A 57 8.52 -3.42 1.44
C ILE A 57 9.90 -3.72 2.01
N ASP A 58 9.98 -4.62 2.99
CA ASP A 58 11.25 -5.19 3.49
C ASP A 58 11.21 -6.70 3.33
N LEU A 59 12.05 -7.20 2.45
CA LEU A 59 12.14 -8.61 2.08
C LEU A 59 13.08 -9.34 3.03
N PRO A 60 12.61 -10.36 3.75
CA PRO A 60 13.49 -11.26 4.47
C PRO A 60 14.30 -12.13 3.49
N ALA A 61 15.45 -12.64 3.92
CA ALA A 61 16.39 -13.37 3.05
C ALA A 61 15.85 -14.71 2.53
N ASP A 62 14.79 -15.21 3.15
CA ASP A 62 14.11 -16.48 2.86
C ASP A 62 12.74 -16.28 2.19
N TYR A 63 12.39 -15.04 1.85
CA TYR A 63 11.25 -14.74 0.98
C TYR A 63 11.54 -15.18 -0.46
N PRO A 64 10.55 -15.73 -1.18
CA PRO A 64 9.15 -15.92 -0.77
C PRO A 64 8.83 -17.28 -0.13
N GLU A 65 9.79 -18.19 -0.04
CA GLU A 65 9.53 -19.61 0.28
C GLU A 65 9.13 -19.85 1.75
N LEU A 66 9.82 -19.22 2.70
CA LEU A 66 9.65 -19.52 4.13
C LEU A 66 9.03 -18.39 4.94
N SER A 67 8.98 -17.19 4.37
CA SER A 67 8.55 -15.98 5.09
C SER A 67 7.89 -14.99 4.13
N VAL A 68 7.02 -14.17 4.72
CA VAL A 68 6.31 -13.09 4.03
C VAL A 68 7.06 -11.76 4.22
N PRO A 69 6.94 -10.82 3.28
CA PRO A 69 7.59 -9.53 3.39
C PRO A 69 6.98 -8.71 4.55
N SER A 70 7.79 -7.85 5.15
CA SER A 70 7.26 -6.82 6.05
C SER A 70 6.74 -5.67 5.20
N LEU A 71 5.47 -5.34 5.37
CA LEU A 71 4.76 -4.34 4.57
C LEU A 71 4.30 -3.18 5.47
N GLN A 72 4.56 -1.96 5.03
CA GLN A 72 4.06 -0.75 5.68
C GLN A 72 3.46 0.17 4.63
N VAL A 73 2.40 0.89 5.00
CA VAL A 73 1.71 1.81 4.09
C VAL A 73 1.94 3.25 4.54
N GLU A 74 2.38 4.10 3.63
CA GLU A 74 2.45 5.54 3.82
C GLU A 74 1.39 6.22 2.96
N ILE A 75 0.65 7.16 3.54
CA ILE A 75 -0.37 7.91 2.80
C ILE A 75 0.30 9.03 2.01
N ILE A 76 0.11 9.03 0.69
CA ILE A 76 0.59 10.10 -0.19
C ILE A 76 -0.46 11.22 -0.24
N LYS A 77 -1.73 10.89 -0.48
CA LYS A 77 -2.84 11.86 -0.52
C LYS A 77 -4.21 11.24 -0.24
N GLY A 78 -5.14 12.08 0.19
CA GLY A 78 -6.58 11.82 0.18
C GLY A 78 -7.10 10.83 1.22
N LEU A 79 -6.24 10.27 2.07
CA LEU A 79 -6.62 9.33 3.12
C LEU A 79 -6.25 9.87 4.51
N ALA A 80 -7.03 9.48 5.50
CA ALA A 80 -6.71 9.67 6.92
C ALA A 80 -5.85 8.53 7.46
N ASP A 81 -5.12 8.80 8.56
CA ASP A 81 -4.30 7.80 9.25
C ASP A 81 -5.07 6.55 9.68
N GLU A 82 -6.39 6.65 9.92
CA GLU A 82 -7.23 5.49 10.26
C GLU A 82 -7.29 4.45 9.12
N HIS A 83 -7.11 4.86 7.85
CA HIS A 83 -7.07 3.96 6.70
C HIS A 83 -5.71 3.28 6.52
N LYS A 84 -4.65 3.84 7.11
CA LYS A 84 -3.32 3.22 7.06
C LYS A 84 -3.34 1.84 7.70
N ASP A 85 -3.90 1.72 8.91
CA ASP A 85 -3.97 0.45 9.64
C ASP A 85 -4.79 -0.60 8.87
N GLU A 86 -5.88 -0.17 8.21
CA GLU A 86 -6.72 -1.03 7.36
C GLU A 86 -5.95 -1.54 6.14
N LEU A 87 -5.24 -0.65 5.45
CA LEU A 87 -4.44 -0.98 4.27
C LEU A 87 -3.24 -1.85 4.61
N GLU A 88 -2.58 -1.61 5.74
CA GLU A 88 -1.48 -2.47 6.22
C GLU A 88 -1.99 -3.89 6.56
N ALA A 89 -3.15 -4.00 7.20
CA ALA A 89 -3.78 -5.29 7.46
C ALA A 89 -4.14 -6.02 6.16
N LEU A 90 -4.72 -5.30 5.20
CA LEU A 90 -5.08 -5.85 3.89
C LEU A 90 -3.83 -6.33 3.10
N ALA A 91 -2.77 -5.52 3.12
CA ALA A 91 -1.50 -5.87 2.47
C ALA A 91 -0.88 -7.13 3.09
N PHE A 92 -0.91 -7.24 4.42
CA PHE A 92 -0.42 -8.41 5.13
C PHE A 92 -1.25 -9.67 4.85
N GLU A 93 -2.58 -9.56 4.86
CA GLU A 93 -3.48 -10.68 4.53
C GLU A 93 -3.24 -11.19 3.10
N ALA A 94 -3.06 -10.28 2.15
CA ALA A 94 -2.72 -10.60 0.77
C ALA A 94 -1.40 -11.37 0.67
N ALA A 95 -0.33 -10.86 1.29
CA ALA A 95 0.98 -11.51 1.30
C ALA A 95 0.94 -12.89 1.99
N ALA A 96 0.26 -13.00 3.13
CA ALA A 96 0.10 -14.25 3.86
C ALA A 96 -0.68 -15.31 3.06
N SER A 97 -1.64 -14.90 2.23
CA SER A 97 -2.39 -15.82 1.37
C SER A 97 -1.55 -16.40 0.21
N LEU A 98 -0.40 -15.78 -0.08
CA LEU A 98 0.51 -16.13 -1.17
C LEU A 98 1.88 -16.60 -0.65
N GLU A 99 1.96 -17.01 0.62
CA GLU A 99 3.16 -17.60 1.22
C GLU A 99 3.69 -18.74 0.34
N GLY A 100 5.00 -18.72 0.09
CA GLY A 100 5.66 -19.65 -0.82
C GLY A 100 5.78 -19.16 -2.27
N THR A 101 5.28 -17.96 -2.59
CA THR A 101 5.37 -17.36 -3.94
C THR A 101 5.61 -15.84 -3.90
N PRO A 102 6.28 -15.27 -4.93
CA PRO A 102 6.37 -13.82 -5.07
C PRO A 102 4.98 -13.16 -5.06
N SER A 103 4.76 -12.19 -4.18
CA SER A 103 3.44 -11.67 -3.81
C SER A 103 3.30 -10.16 -3.90
N ILE A 104 4.39 -9.40 -4.11
CA ILE A 104 4.36 -7.94 -4.05
C ILE A 104 3.43 -7.34 -5.10
N PHE A 105 3.45 -7.87 -6.33
CA PHE A 105 2.53 -7.42 -7.37
C PHE A 105 1.06 -7.65 -6.99
N ALA A 106 0.74 -8.82 -6.44
CA ALA A 106 -0.62 -9.14 -6.03
C ALA A 106 -1.09 -8.27 -4.85
N VAL A 107 -0.21 -8.01 -3.89
CA VAL A 107 -0.45 -7.07 -2.79
C VAL A 107 -0.75 -5.68 -3.35
N ALA A 108 0.07 -5.21 -4.30
CA ALA A 108 -0.11 -3.89 -4.91
C ALA A 108 -1.46 -3.78 -5.64
N GLU A 109 -1.89 -4.82 -6.36
CA GLU A 109 -3.18 -4.85 -7.03
C GLU A 109 -4.36 -4.84 -6.04
N ILE A 110 -4.27 -5.58 -4.93
CA ILE A 110 -5.32 -5.58 -3.90
C ILE A 110 -5.44 -4.18 -3.25
N LEU A 111 -4.31 -3.54 -2.97
CA LEU A 111 -4.33 -2.16 -2.47
C LEU A 111 -4.89 -1.20 -3.52
N ARG A 112 -4.54 -1.38 -4.79
CA ARG A 112 -5.08 -0.58 -5.90
C ARG A 112 -6.60 -0.72 -6.00
N GLU A 113 -7.14 -1.94 -5.92
CA GLU A 113 -8.59 -2.18 -5.93
C GLU A 113 -9.29 -1.45 -4.78
N TRP A 114 -8.73 -1.53 -3.56
CA TRP A 114 -9.27 -0.76 -2.43
C TRP A 114 -9.25 0.75 -2.69
N LEU A 115 -8.15 1.27 -3.26
CA LEU A 115 -8.04 2.69 -3.59
C LEU A 115 -9.07 3.11 -4.64
N VAL A 116 -9.34 2.29 -5.66
CA VAL A 116 -10.39 2.53 -6.67
C VAL A 116 -11.76 2.65 -6.01
N ASP A 117 -12.10 1.72 -5.12
CA ASP A 117 -13.40 1.73 -4.43
C ASP A 117 -13.56 2.94 -3.48
N ASN A 118 -12.44 3.45 -2.97
CA ASN A 118 -12.39 4.58 -2.01
C ASN A 118 -11.89 5.89 -2.64
N ASN A 119 -11.87 5.98 -3.97
CA ASN A 119 -11.32 7.13 -4.70
C ASN A 119 -12.28 8.34 -4.70
N GLN A 120 -12.46 8.96 -3.53
CA GLN A 120 -13.37 10.09 -3.33
C GLN A 120 -12.61 11.32 -2.81
N LYS A 121 -12.94 12.51 -3.33
CA LYS A 121 -12.41 13.77 -2.79
C LYS A 121 -12.89 13.97 -1.35
N GLY A 122 -11.98 14.30 -0.44
CA GLY A 122 -12.31 14.65 0.94
C GLY A 122 -12.56 13.44 1.85
N LEU A 123 -12.03 12.26 1.52
CA LEU A 123 -12.15 11.09 2.41
C LEU A 123 -11.41 11.32 3.76
N ASP A 124 -10.35 12.11 3.74
CA ASP A 124 -9.62 12.61 4.89
C ASP A 124 -10.49 13.49 5.83
N ASP A 125 -11.40 14.30 5.26
CA ASP A 125 -12.32 15.18 6.01
C ASP A 125 -13.41 14.42 6.78
N VAL A 126 -13.85 13.26 6.28
CA VAL A 126 -14.84 12.40 6.96
C VAL A 126 -14.28 11.94 8.32
N SER A 127 -12.97 11.63 8.36
CA SER A 127 -12.29 11.28 9.61
C SER A 127 -12.22 12.47 10.57
N MET A 128 -11.98 13.68 10.09
CA MET A 128 -11.90 14.89 10.91
C MET A 128 -13.24 15.21 11.58
N HIS A 129 -14.35 15.08 10.86
CA HIS A 129 -15.67 15.23 11.44
C HIS A 129 -15.96 14.11 12.47
N ALA A 130 -15.58 12.86 12.17
CA ALA A 130 -15.73 11.74 13.10
C ALA A 130 -14.90 11.92 14.40
N GLN A 131 -13.66 12.39 14.29
CA GLN A 131 -12.78 12.70 15.42
C GLN A 131 -13.34 13.85 16.27
N MET A 132 -13.87 14.91 15.65
CA MET A 132 -14.53 16.01 16.39
C MET A 132 -15.76 15.51 17.17
N MET A 133 -16.54 14.59 16.60
CA MET A 133 -17.69 13.98 17.28
C MET A 133 -17.28 13.05 18.43
N ARG A 134 -16.18 12.31 18.30
CA ARG A 134 -15.61 11.49 19.39
C ARG A 134 -15.10 12.36 20.55
N LYS A 135 -14.45 13.51 20.26
CA LYS A 135 -13.99 14.46 21.29
C LYS A 135 -15.16 15.13 22.03
N LYS A 136 -16.23 15.53 21.32
CA LYS A 136 -17.44 16.10 21.96
C LYS A 136 -18.10 15.11 22.93
N LYS A 137 -18.28 13.84 22.51
CA LYS A 137 -18.87 12.80 23.37
C LYS A 137 -18.03 12.43 24.60
N GLN A 138 -16.71 12.62 24.55
CA GLN A 138 -15.83 12.40 25.70
C GLN A 138 -15.82 13.60 26.67
N GLY A 139 -15.97 14.83 26.16
CA GLY A 139 -16.14 16.02 26.98
C GLY A 139 -17.49 16.07 27.72
N GLU A 140 -18.57 15.62 27.09
CA GLU A 140 -19.93 15.60 27.68
C GLU A 140 -20.14 14.49 28.75
N LYS A 141 -19.25 13.51 28.84
CA LYS A 141 -19.31 12.43 29.85
C LYS A 141 -18.44 12.69 31.08
N ALA A 142 -17.67 13.78 31.08
CA ALA A 142 -16.74 14.14 32.17
C ALA A 142 -17.28 15.26 33.08
N GLU A 143 -18.58 15.59 32.98
CA GLU A 143 -19.33 16.48 33.88
C GLU A 143 -20.42 15.69 34.61
#